data_AF-A0A6J4RAW7-F1
#
_entry.id   AF-A0A6J4RAW7-F1
#
_cell.length_a   1.000
_cell.length_b   1.000
_cell.length_c   1.000
_cell.angle_alpha   90.00
_cell.angle_beta   90.00
_cell.angle_gamma   90.00
#
_symmetry.space_group_name_H-M   'P 1'
#
loop_
_entity.id
_entity.type
_entity.pdbx_description
1 polymer ?
#
loop_
_entity_poly.entity_id
_entity_poly.type
_entity_poly.pdbx_seq_one_letter_code
_entity_poly.pdbx_strand_id
1 'polypeptide(L)' 'LRARPGERVALAIRSDRPDELALRGAGLTVQVGPGTIARFSVRPRRPGRLTLEGPSTGGRAVLVVEVGR' A
#
# COMPACT_ATOMS: atom_id res chain seq x y z
N LEU A 1 -7.62 -4.70 -3.54
CA LEU A 1 -7.68 -3.52 -4.44
C LEU A 1 -7.15 -3.92 -5.82
N ARG A 2 -7.64 -3.32 -6.93
CA ARG A 2 -7.14 -3.55 -8.30
C ARG A 2 -6.74 -2.21 -8.93
N ALA A 3 -5.68 -2.18 -9.75
CA ALA A 3 -5.23 -0.98 -10.48
C ALA A 3 -4.59 -1.36 -11.83
N ARG A 4 -4.56 -0.43 -12.79
CA ARG A 4 -3.89 -0.61 -14.08
C ARG A 4 -2.44 -0.15 -14.05
N PRO A 5 -1.57 -0.61 -14.96
CA PRO A 5 -0.20 -0.12 -15.05
C PRO A 5 -0.23 1.36 -15.44
N GLY A 6 0.53 2.18 -14.72
CA GLY A 6 0.56 3.62 -14.90
C GLY A 6 -0.57 4.38 -14.19
N GLU A 7 -1.54 3.69 -13.58
CA GLU A 7 -2.57 4.31 -12.75
C GLU A 7 -1.98 4.76 -11.40
N ARG A 8 -2.36 5.95 -10.93
CA ARG A 8 -1.98 6.42 -9.59
C ARG A 8 -2.98 5.91 -8.57
N VAL A 9 -2.50 5.09 -7.64
CA VAL A 9 -3.29 4.59 -6.51
C VAL A 9 -2.88 5.36 -5.27
N ALA A 10 -3.82 6.07 -4.64
CA ALA A 10 -3.63 6.69 -3.34
C ALA A 10 -4.13 5.76 -2.22
N LEU A 11 -3.36 5.63 -1.16
CA LEU A 11 -3.66 4.83 0.01
C LEU A 11 -3.61 5.74 1.24
N ALA A 12 -4.60 5.57 2.12
CA ALA A 12 -4.69 6.25 3.40
C ALA A 12 -4.91 5.19 4.49
N ILE A 13 -4.01 5.16 5.48
CA ILE A 13 -4.03 4.17 6.54
C ILE A 13 -3.99 4.90 7.86
N ARG A 14 -4.99 4.63 8.70
CA ARG A 14 -5.05 5.11 10.06
C ARG A 14 -4.52 4.00 10.97
N SER A 15 -3.61 4.37 11.85
CA SER A 15 -3.18 3.50 12.96
C SER A 15 -3.49 4.18 14.28
N ASP A 16 -3.98 3.42 15.25
CA ASP A 16 -4.19 3.86 16.64
C ASP A 16 -2.96 3.60 17.54
N ARG A 17 -1.97 2.87 17.02
CA ARG A 17 -0.70 2.52 17.67
C ARG A 17 0.50 2.85 16.77
N PRO A 18 1.74 2.82 17.26
CA PRO A 18 2.90 2.86 16.37
C PRO A 18 2.84 1.67 15.40
N ASP A 19 2.99 1.94 14.11
CA ASP A 19 2.91 0.92 13.08
C ASP A 19 3.95 1.13 11.98
N GLU A 20 4.53 0.04 11.51
CA GLU A 20 5.41 0.02 10.35
C GLU A 20 4.70 -0.71 9.22
N LEU A 21 4.48 0.03 8.13
CA LEU A 21 3.81 -0.48 6.94
C LEU A 21 4.81 -0.69 5.82
N ALA A 22 4.92 -1.92 5.33
CA ALA A 22 5.76 -2.26 4.19
C ALA A 22 4.90 -2.52 2.95
N LEU A 23 5.09 -1.74 1.89
CA LEU A 23 4.51 -2.01 0.58
C LEU A 23 5.51 -2.78 -0.29
N ARG A 24 5.47 -4.10 -0.15
CA ARG A 24 6.26 -5.06 -0.92
C ARG A 24 5.89 -4.98 -2.40
N GLY A 25 6.91 -5.05 -3.26
CA GLY A 25 6.79 -4.85 -4.71
C GLY A 25 6.95 -3.39 -5.16
N ALA A 26 6.80 -2.42 -4.26
CA ALA A 26 7.13 -1.01 -4.50
C ALA A 26 8.41 -0.56 -3.78
N GLY A 27 8.95 -1.38 -2.86
CA GLY A 27 10.15 -1.06 -2.10
C GLY A 27 9.96 0.12 -1.13
N LEU A 28 8.73 0.32 -0.65
CA LEU A 28 8.37 1.44 0.23
C LEU A 28 8.06 0.93 1.63
N THR A 29 8.61 1.61 2.64
CA THR A 29 8.26 1.42 4.06
C THR A 29 7.81 2.76 4.63
N VAL A 30 6.75 2.77 5.44
CA VAL A 30 6.17 3.96 6.05
C VAL A 30 5.95 3.71 7.54
N GLN A 31 6.44 4.62 8.38
CA GLN A 31 6.12 4.65 9.81
C GLN A 31 4.85 5.46 10.03
N VAL A 32 3.94 4.94 10.84
CA VAL A 32 2.67 5.57 11.20
C VAL A 32 2.64 5.74 12.71
N GLY A 33 2.51 7.00 13.15
CA GLY A 33 2.37 7.30 14.57
C GLY A 33 0.96 6.97 15.09
N PRO A 34 0.79 6.80 16.41
CA PRO A 34 -0.52 6.62 17.03
C PRO A 34 -1.48 7.76 16.69
N GLY A 35 -2.71 7.41 16.30
CA GLY A 35 -3.75 8.39 15.97
C GLY A 35 -3.52 9.14 14.64
N THR A 36 -2.46 8.81 13.90
CA THR A 36 -2.14 9.49 12.63
C THR A 36 -2.73 8.76 11.43
N ILE A 37 -2.91 9.50 10.33
CA ILE A 37 -3.27 8.93 9.02
C ILE A 37 -2.07 9.10 8.10
N ALA A 38 -1.40 7.99 7.79
CA ALA A 38 -0.37 7.96 6.77
C ALA A 38 -1.02 7.94 5.39
N ARG A 39 -0.54 8.82 4.50
CA ARG A 39 -1.00 8.92 3.11
C ARG A 39 0.18 8.74 2.18
N PHE A 40 0.07 7.81 1.23
CA PHE A 40 1.06 7.63 0.17
C PHE A 40 0.38 7.22 -1.13
N SER A 41 1.08 7.42 -2.24
CA SER A 41 0.57 7.01 -3.55
C SER A 41 1.61 6.20 -4.30
N VAL A 42 1.16 5.17 -5.00
CA VAL A 42 1.99 4.36 -5.89
C VAL A 42 1.49 4.42 -7.31
N ARG A 43 2.42 4.32 -8.26
CA ARG A 43 2.14 4.27 -9.69
C ARG A 43 2.83 3.05 -10.29
N PRO A 44 2.27 1.84 -10.12
CA PRO A 44 2.90 0.62 -10.62
C PRO A 44 3.00 0.68 -12.14
N ARG A 45 4.22 0.53 -12.69
CA ARG A 45 4.44 0.59 -14.15
C ARG A 45 4.33 -0.76 -14.85
N ARG A 46 4.35 -1.85 -14.08
CA ARG A 46 4.29 -3.22 -14.58
C ARG A 46 3.14 -3.95 -13.88
N PRO A 47 2.46 -4.88 -14.57
CA PRO A 47 1.54 -5.81 -13.95
C PRO A 47 2.23 -6.60 -12.82
N GLY A 48 1.48 -6.95 -11.78
CA GLY A 48 2.03 -7.65 -10.62
C GLY A 48 1.18 -7.50 -9.37
N ARG A 49 1.70 -7.98 -8.24
CA ARG A 49 1.03 -7.86 -6.94
C ARG A 49 1.87 -6.96 -6.03
N LEU A 50 1.25 -5.94 -5.47
CA LEU A 50 1.81 -5.16 -4.37
C LEU A 50 1.15 -5.63 -3.07
N THR A 51 1.96 -6.00 -2.09
CA THR A 51 1.45 -6.44 -0.78
C THR A 51 1.78 -5.38 0.25
N LEU A 52 0.76 -4.89 0.93
CA LEU A 52 0.90 -4.02 2.08
C LEU A 52 0.85 -4.89 3.34
N GLU A 53 1.91 -4.84 4.12
CA GLU A 53 2.10 -5.62 5.34
C GLU A 53 2.24 -4.67 6.51
N GLY A 54 1.60 -5.01 7.63
CA GLY A 54 1.80 -4.32 8.90
C GLY A 54 0.65 -4.57 9.88
N PRO A 55 0.91 -4.41 11.19
CA PRO A 55 -0.05 -4.58 12.27
C PRO A 55 -1.45 -3.97 12.04
N SER A 56 -1.56 -2.76 11.45
CA SER A 56 -2.88 -2.11 11.25
C SER A 56 -3.65 -2.63 10.03
N THR A 57 -3.03 -3.48 9.21
CA THR A 57 -3.70 -4.09 8.04
C THR A 57 -4.35 -5.44 8.35
N GLY A 58 -4.44 -5.83 9.63
CA GLY A 58 -4.81 -7.19 10.03
C GLY A 58 -3.75 -8.22 9.60
N GLY A 59 -2.50 -7.77 9.45
CA GLY A 59 -1.38 -8.56 8.96
C GLY A 59 -1.10 -8.39 7.47
N ARG A 60 -2.12 -8.27 6.61
CA ARG A 60 -1.90 -8.18 5.16
C ARG A 60 -3.08 -7.58 4.37
N ALA A 61 -2.78 -6.64 3.48
CA ALA A 61 -3.66 -6.20 2.39
C ALA A 61 -2.97 -6.36 1.02
N VAL A 62 -3.72 -6.67 -0.04
CA VAL A 62 -3.16 -6.90 -1.39
C VAL A 62 -3.78 -5.95 -2.43
N LEU A 63 -2.90 -5.30 -3.18
CA LEU A 63 -3.20 -4.57 -4.40
C LEU A 63 -2.74 -5.40 -5.61
N VAL A 64 -3.69 -5.77 -6.46
CA VAL A 64 -3.44 -6.48 -7.71
C VAL A 64 -3.33 -5.46 -8.84
N VAL A 65 -2.21 -5.43 -9.54
CA VAL A 65 -2.02 -4.60 -10.73
C VAL A 65 -2.34 -5.46 -11.95
N GLU A 66 -3.45 -5.14 -12.60
CA GLU A 66 -3.94 -5.87 -13.76
C GLU A 66 -3.18 -5.46 -15.03
N VAL A 67 -3.27 -6.27 -16.07
CA VAL A 67 -2.80 -5.89 -17.40
C VAL A 67 -3.90 -5.04 -18.05
N GLY A 68 -3.56 -3.89 -18.62
CA GLY A 68 -4.51 -3.15 -19.45
C GLY A 68 -4.85 -4.01 -20.68
N ARG A 69 -6.14 -4.23 -20.94
CA ARG A 69 -6.58 -4.83 -22.20
C ARG A 69 -6.23 -3.95 -23.39
#